data_AF-A0A1E4G8L9-F1
#
_entry.id   AF-A0A1E4G8L9-F1
#
_cell.length_a   1.000
_cell.length_b   1.000
_cell.length_c   1.000
_cell.angle_alpha   90.00
_cell.angle_beta   90.00
_cell.angle_gamma   90.00
#
_symmetry.space_group_name_H-M   'P 1'
#
loop_
_entity.id
_entity.type
_entity.pdbx_description
1 polymer ?
#
loop_
_entity_poly.entity_id
_entity_poly.type
_entity_poly.pdbx_seq_one_letter_code
_entity_poly.pdbx_strand_id
1 'polypeptide(L)' 'MNTHILDAPGELFLGSDVATALAQGPRRFRTAAKAVRFAMEHAAPVSLRGAMLKIEGQTLGPSQIRRLHKSLARD' A
#
# COMPACT_ATOMS: atom_id res chain seq x y z
N MET A 1 -13.75 4.58 -10.31
CA MET A 1 -12.55 4.64 -9.45
C MET A 1 -11.39 4.96 -10.38
N ASN A 2 -10.63 6.03 -10.14
CA ASN A 2 -9.50 6.38 -11.01
C ASN A 2 -8.35 5.40 -10.78
N THR A 3 -8.35 4.29 -11.51
CA THR A 3 -7.26 3.31 -11.53
C THR A 3 -5.94 3.89 -12.02
N HIS A 4 -5.96 5.05 -12.68
CA HIS A 4 -4.76 5.80 -13.07
C HIS A 4 -3.78 6.07 -11.93
N ILE A 5 -4.26 6.22 -10.69
CA ILE A 5 -3.37 6.39 -9.53
C ILE A 5 -2.53 5.15 -9.23
N LEU A 6 -2.95 3.98 -9.72
CA LEU A 6 -2.24 2.72 -9.52
C LEU A 6 -0.99 2.62 -10.39
N ASP A 7 -0.93 3.36 -11.50
CA ASP A 7 0.24 3.45 -12.37
C ASP A 7 1.28 4.45 -11.86
N ALA A 8 0.89 5.36 -10.97
CA ALA A 8 1.79 6.32 -10.37
C ALA A 8 2.74 5.65 -9.35
N PRO A 9 3.97 6.17 -9.16
CA PRO A 9 4.90 5.69 -8.15
C PRO A 9 4.30 5.75 -6.74
N GLY A 10 4.51 4.68 -5.97
CA GLY A 10 3.95 4.55 -4.62
C GLY A 10 5.02 4.22 -3.57
N GLU A 11 4.90 4.82 -2.39
CA GLU A 11 5.73 4.51 -1.23
C GLU A 11 4.90 3.75 -0.19
N LEU A 12 5.25 2.48 0.04
CA LEU A 12 4.55 1.61 0.98
C LEU A 12 5.33 1.53 2.28
N PHE A 13 4.67 1.89 3.37
CA PHE A 13 5.15 1.72 4.74
C PHE A 13 4.47 0.48 5.32
N LEU A 14 5.26 -0.46 5.82
CA LEU A 14 4.76 -1.71 6.40
C LEU A 14 5.19 -1.78 7.87
N GLY A 15 4.27 -2.16 8.74
CA GLY A 15 4.54 -2.24 10.17
C GLY A 15 3.32 -2.73 10.95
N SER A 16 3.56 -3.34 12.09
CA SER A 16 2.50 -3.77 13.00
C SER A 16 1.62 -2.59 13.45
N ASP A 17 2.23 -1.42 13.55
CA ASP A 17 1.62 -0.13 13.84
C ASP A 17 2.27 0.97 13.01
N VAL A 18 1.69 2.18 13.05
CA VAL A 18 2.16 3.35 12.29
C VAL A 18 3.59 3.73 12.69
N ALA A 19 3.95 3.62 13.96
CA ALA A 19 5.28 3.99 14.45
C ALA A 19 6.36 3.05 13.88
N THR A 20 6.10 1.74 13.90
CA THR A 20 6.93 0.70 13.31
C THR A 20 7.03 0.88 11.80
N ALA A 21 5.90 1.21 11.14
CA ALA A 21 5.89 1.45 9.70
C ALA A 21 6.74 2.65 9.31
N LEU A 22 6.73 3.72 10.12
CA LEU A 22 7.61 4.88 9.94
C LEU A 22 9.06 4.56 10.26
N ALA A 23 9.32 3.75 11.30
CA ALA A 23 10.67 3.35 11.70
C ALA A 23 11.34 2.43 10.65
N GLN A 24 10.58 1.53 10.01
CA GLN A 24 11.08 0.72 8.89
C GLN A 24 11.25 1.54 7.61
N GLY A 25 10.54 2.67 7.51
CA GLY A 25 10.63 3.59 6.39
C GLY A 25 9.82 3.17 5.16
N PRO A 26 9.77 4.04 4.14
CA PRO A 26 9.04 3.76 2.91
C PRO A 26 9.77 2.75 2.04
N ARG A 27 9.03 1.76 1.56
CA ARG A 27 9.44 0.91 0.45
C ARG A 27 8.87 1.49 -0.85
N ARG A 28 9.75 2.00 -1.71
CA ARG A 28 9.37 2.61 -2.99
C ARG A 28 9.06 1.54 -4.03
N PHE A 29 7.96 1.72 -4.75
CA PHE A 29 7.55 0.90 -5.87
C PHE A 29 7.36 1.77 -7.11
N ARG A 30 7.70 1.20 -8.27
CA ARG A 30 7.49 1.87 -9.57
C ARG A 30 6.03 2.25 -9.82
N THR A 31 5.10 1.44 -9.31
CA THR A 31 3.66 1.66 -9.44
C THR A 31 2.96 1.29 -8.13
N ALA A 32 1.91 2.02 -7.78
CA ALA A 32 1.11 1.73 -6.61
C ALA A 32 0.36 0.39 -6.71
N ALA A 33 0.03 -0.08 -7.92
CA ALA A 33 -0.48 -1.45 -8.12
C ALA A 33 0.48 -2.51 -7.54
N LYS A 34 1.78 -2.37 -7.81
CA LYS A 34 2.81 -3.28 -7.28
C LYS A 34 2.95 -3.16 -5.78
N ALA A 35 2.86 -1.95 -5.23
CA ALA A 35 2.86 -1.74 -3.79
C ALA A 35 1.67 -2.44 -3.11
N VAL A 36 0.46 -2.30 -3.67
CA VAL A 36 -0.76 -2.94 -3.15
C VAL A 36 -0.66 -4.47 -3.23
N ARG A 37 -0.23 -5.03 -4.37
CA ARG A 37 0.02 -6.48 -4.50
C ARG A 37 1.07 -6.96 -3.50
N PHE A 38 2.19 -6.25 -3.37
CA PHE A 38 3.22 -6.61 -2.42
C PHE A 38 2.69 -6.61 -0.97
N ALA A 39 1.91 -5.60 -0.60
CA ALA A 39 1.31 -5.53 0.72
C ALA A 39 0.39 -6.75 0.98
N MET A 40 -0.42 -7.15 0.00
CA MET A 40 -1.41 -8.22 0.19
C MET A 40 -0.85 -9.64 0.02
N GLU A 41 0.08 -9.85 -0.91
CA GLU A 41 0.64 -11.16 -1.27
C GLU A 41 1.90 -11.50 -0.47
N HIS A 42 2.73 -10.49 -0.15
CA HIS A 42 4.05 -10.71 0.45
C HIS A 42 4.19 -10.18 1.89
N ALA A 43 3.38 -9.20 2.31
CA ALA A 43 3.49 -8.70 3.68
C ALA A 43 2.78 -9.62 4.67
N ALA A 44 3.37 -9.76 5.86
CA ALA A 44 2.73 -10.50 6.94
C ALA A 44 1.41 -9.82 7.33
N PRO A 45 0.36 -10.58 7.71
CA PRO A 45 -0.94 -10.03 8.08
C PRO A 45 -0.87 -8.96 9.19
N VAL A 46 0.08 -9.13 10.11
CA VAL A 46 0.36 -8.18 11.20
C VAL A 46 0.95 -6.87 10.68
N SER A 47 1.84 -6.91 9.69
CA SER A 47 2.46 -5.72 9.08
C SER A 47 1.49 -4.90 8.24
N LEU A 48 0.34 -5.48 7.87
CA LEU A 48 -0.71 -4.77 7.17
C LEU A 48 -1.60 -3.95 8.12
N ARG A 49 -1.53 -4.13 9.44
CA ARG A 49 -2.36 -3.38 10.40
C ARG A 49 -1.94 -1.92 10.50
N GLY A 50 -0.64 -1.64 10.51
CA GLY A 50 -0.07 -0.29 10.49
C GLY A 50 0.32 0.20 9.09
N ALA A 51 -0.02 -0.54 8.03
CA ALA A 51 0.44 -0.22 6.69
C ALA A 51 -0.17 1.07 6.13
N MET A 52 0.66 1.85 5.46
CA MET A 52 0.26 3.07 4.77
C MET A 52 0.88 3.09 3.37
N LEU A 53 0.11 3.50 2.37
CA LEU A 53 0.58 3.65 1.00
C LEU A 53 0.45 5.11 0.59
N LYS A 54 1.57 5.75 0.26
CA LYS A 54 1.58 7.11 -0.26
C LYS A 54 1.70 7.09 -1.78
N ILE A 55 0.84 7.83 -2.47
CA ILE A 55 0.82 7.93 -3.94
C ILE A 55 0.54 9.39 -4.29
N GLU A 56 1.45 10.06 -4.97
CA GLU A 56 1.28 11.46 -5.42
C GLU A 56 0.73 12.42 -4.34
N GLY A 57 1.22 12.28 -3.10
CA GLY A 57 0.78 13.10 -1.97
C GLY A 57 -0.49 12.63 -1.26
N GLN A 58 -1.20 11.63 -1.79
CA GLN A 58 -2.30 10.97 -1.10
C GLN A 58 -1.76 9.86 -0.20
N THR A 59 -2.26 9.77 1.04
CA THR A 59 -1.95 8.67 1.95
C THR A 59 -3.17 7.76 2.09
N LEU A 60 -2.98 6.48 1.77
CA LEU A 60 -3.98 5.44 1.87
C LEU A 60 -3.67 4.54 3.06
N GLY A 61 -4.66 4.37 3.92
CA GLY A 61 -4.59 3.44 5.03
C GLY A 61 -4.84 1.98 4.61
N PRO A 62 -4.73 1.05 5.56
CA PRO A 62 -4.76 -0.38 5.28
C PRO A 62 -6.12 -0.88 4.80
N SER A 63 -7.21 -0.23 5.20
CA SER A 63 -8.56 -0.48 4.69
C SER A 63 -8.73 -0.06 3.22
N GLN A 64 -8.11 1.05 2.80
CA GLN A 64 -8.11 1.48 1.40
C GLN A 64 -7.22 0.59 0.54
N ILE A 65 -6.04 0.18 1.01
CA ILE A 65 -5.16 -0.77 0.32
C ILE A 65 -5.90 -2.08 0.02
N ARG A 66 -6.60 -2.64 1.02
CA ARG A 66 -7.43 -3.84 0.83
C ARG A 66 -8.54 -3.64 -0.21
N ARG A 67 -9.19 -2.48 -0.21
CA ARG A 67 -10.24 -2.15 -1.17
C ARG A 67 -9.68 -2.04 -2.59
N LEU A 68 -8.53 -1.39 -2.77
CA LEU A 68 -7.84 -1.29 -4.05
C LEU A 68 -7.42 -2.66 -4.58
N HIS A 69 -6.88 -3.53 -3.72
CA HIS A 69 -6.54 -4.90 -4.12
C HIS A 69 -7.76 -5.68 -4.60
N LYS A 70 -8.90 -5.56 -3.90
CA LYS A 70 -10.15 -6.19 -4.33
C LYS A 70 -10.69 -5.63 -5.64
N SER A 71 -10.43 -4.35 -5.94
CA SER A 71 -10.77 -3.75 -7.23
C SER A 71 -9.87 -4.28 -8.33
N LEU A 72 -8.56 -4.34 -8.09
CA LEU A 72 -7.56 -4.89 -9.02
C LEU A 72 -7.79 -6.36 -9.37
N ALA A 73 -8.33 -7.15 -8.45
CA ALA A 73 -8.63 -8.56 -8.69
C ALA A 73 -9.93 -8.78 -9.49
N ARG A 74 -10.68 -7.71 -9.80
CA ARG A 74 -11.95 -7.76 -10.54
C ARG A 74 -11.86 -7.18 -11.96
N ASP A 75 -10.73 -6.59 -12.34
CA ASP A 75 -10.39 -6.18 -13.71
C ASP A 75 -9.63 -7.31 -14.42
#